data_AF-A0A926HFS9-F1
#
_entry.id   AF-A0A926HFS9-F1
#
_cell.length_a   1.000
_cell.length_b   1.000
_cell.length_c   1.000
_cell.angle_alpha   90.00
_cell.angle_beta   90.00
_cell.angle_gamma   90.00
#
_symmetry.space_group_name_H-M   'P 1'
#
loop_
_entity.id
_entity.type
_entity.pdbx_description
1 polymer ?
#
loop_
_entity_poly.entity_id
_entity_poly.type
_entity_poly.pdbx_seq_one_letter_code
_entity_poly.pdbx_strand_id
1 'polypeptide(L)'
;DCLNWIYQRMLLYETAREAHFDVIVTHDAEDVIHPESMLWINWHMRDHDMVQIPVLPLPTPLTLWTHGIYIDEFSEYQCRDMPARQFMGAFVPSNGVGTGFRREALDELAASQGNRIFEPVCLTEDYENGLRLKLRGAKQLFLQIRDHSVATREYFPQTFATAVKQRTRWVTGISLQTWERYGWSGKLVDKYWLWRDRKGLIGNPASLLTNILFAWGAVCGAMENFAGWHSQFYARTLELAPLFAVTSVVGVYRMLFRGYAVGRRFGWKFAIGVPVRVVVANCINAQATIRAFARYASARLKGEPLVWVKTEHQYPTAASLIRERRLIGEILVMNGYIEEFQLRAALLSKPPDRRLGEHLIDLGTLNEDDLYEALSLQHHLPNTRVEPSDVRLGVARSLPAHVARLWGVVPFGVEDGKLLLAGAELPSPGLEPALKHFTRLEIRFYLMSSSRLHVLAETLL
;
A
#
# COMPACT_ATOMS: atom_id res chain seq x y z
N ASP A 1 14.96 17.65 -4.93
CA ASP A 1 13.97 17.93 -3.88
C ASP A 1 12.63 18.31 -4.52
N CYS A 2 11.91 17.33 -5.06
CA CYS A 2 10.67 17.61 -5.80
C CYS A 2 9.49 17.94 -4.88
N LEU A 3 9.45 17.37 -3.67
CA LEU A 3 8.34 17.54 -2.71
C LEU A 3 8.24 18.98 -2.20
N ASN A 4 9.36 19.61 -1.83
CA ASN A 4 9.30 21.02 -1.43
C ASN A 4 8.91 21.94 -2.59
N TRP A 5 9.32 21.64 -3.84
CA TRP A 5 8.88 22.41 -5.00
C TRP A 5 7.38 22.27 -5.27
N ILE A 6 6.81 21.07 -5.08
CA ILE A 6 5.36 20.86 -5.15
C ILE A 6 4.65 21.70 -4.10
N TYR A 7 5.14 21.72 -2.86
CA TYR A 7 4.59 22.54 -1.79
C TYR A 7 4.67 24.05 -2.13
N GLN A 8 5.82 24.55 -2.60
CA GLN A 8 5.95 25.95 -3.05
C GLN A 8 4.97 26.28 -4.17
N ARG A 9 4.78 25.37 -5.14
CA ARG A 9 3.84 25.58 -6.25
C ARG A 9 2.40 25.63 -5.77
N MET A 10 2.05 24.82 -4.76
CA MET A 10 0.75 24.84 -4.11
C MET A 10 0.52 26.19 -3.40
N LEU A 11 1.49 26.73 -2.66
CA LEU A 11 1.38 28.07 -2.04
C LEU A 11 1.11 29.18 -3.07
N LEU A 12 1.80 29.12 -4.22
CA LEU A 12 1.56 30.05 -5.32
C LEU A 12 0.15 29.90 -5.91
N TYR A 13 -0.38 28.67 -5.94
CA TYR A 13 -1.75 28.40 -6.40
C TYR A 13 -2.79 28.97 -5.42
N GLU A 14 -2.60 28.75 -4.12
CA GLU A 14 -3.43 29.30 -3.04
C GLU A 14 -3.50 30.83 -3.14
N THR A 15 -2.33 31.47 -3.27
CA THR A 15 -2.22 32.93 -3.40
C THR A 15 -2.92 33.46 -4.66
N ALA A 16 -2.71 32.80 -5.81
CA ALA A 16 -3.27 33.25 -7.09
C ALA A 16 -4.79 33.07 -7.20
N ARG A 17 -5.40 32.25 -6.35
CA ARG A 17 -6.84 31.95 -6.37
C ARG A 17 -7.58 32.38 -5.11
N GLU A 18 -6.91 33.03 -4.17
CA GLU A 18 -7.46 33.39 -2.86
C GLU A 18 -8.12 32.18 -2.17
N ALA A 19 -7.48 31.01 -2.31
CA ALA A 19 -7.96 29.74 -1.78
C ALA A 19 -6.95 29.15 -0.80
N HIS A 20 -7.40 28.30 0.11
CA HIS A 20 -6.55 27.59 1.06
C HIS A 20 -6.94 26.12 1.06
N PHE A 21 -5.97 25.22 0.92
CA PHE A 21 -6.22 23.78 1.04
C PHE A 21 -6.34 23.43 2.52
N ASP A 22 -7.30 22.60 2.91
CA ASP A 22 -7.43 22.19 4.32
C ASP A 22 -6.49 21.04 4.68
N VAL A 23 -6.27 20.12 3.74
CA VAL A 23 -5.55 18.87 3.95
C VAL A 23 -4.62 18.59 2.77
N ILE A 24 -3.39 18.18 3.08
CA ILE A 24 -2.38 17.75 2.12
C ILE A 24 -2.12 16.27 2.36
N VAL A 25 -2.21 15.46 1.31
CA VAL A 25 -2.02 14.00 1.39
C VAL A 25 -0.85 13.58 0.53
N THR A 26 0.01 12.72 1.08
CA THR A 26 1.14 12.12 0.34
C THR A 26 0.85 10.66 -0.02
N HIS A 27 1.07 10.33 -1.28
CA HIS A 27 0.97 8.99 -1.85
C HIS A 27 2.05 8.81 -2.91
N ASP A 28 2.60 7.60 -2.98
CA ASP A 28 3.43 7.20 -4.11
C ASP A 28 2.55 6.82 -5.30
N ALA A 29 3.06 7.09 -6.50
CA ALA A 29 2.27 6.95 -7.73
C ALA A 29 2.03 5.47 -8.11
N GLU A 30 2.87 4.58 -7.60
CA GLU A 30 2.81 3.14 -7.79
C GLU A 30 1.93 2.41 -6.77
N ASP A 31 1.49 3.08 -5.71
CA ASP A 31 0.74 2.45 -4.64
C ASP A 31 -0.73 2.23 -5.00
N VAL A 32 -1.29 1.15 -4.45
CA VAL A 32 -2.72 0.89 -4.49
C VAL A 32 -3.36 1.54 -3.28
N ILE A 33 -4.02 2.67 -3.54
CA ILE A 33 -4.70 3.48 -2.53
C ILE A 33 -6.07 2.86 -2.25
N HIS A 34 -6.35 2.53 -0.98
CA HIS A 34 -7.66 2.02 -0.62
C HIS A 34 -8.75 3.08 -0.90
N PRO A 35 -9.89 2.72 -1.52
CA PRO A 35 -10.92 3.69 -1.93
C PRO A 35 -11.48 4.57 -0.80
N GLU A 36 -11.48 4.06 0.44
CA GLU A 36 -11.94 4.81 1.63
C GLU A 36 -10.83 5.62 2.33
N SER A 37 -9.56 5.48 1.93
CA SER A 37 -8.43 6.13 2.62
C SER A 37 -8.62 7.63 2.79
N MET A 38 -9.01 8.33 1.73
CA MET A 38 -9.24 9.77 1.75
C MET A 38 -10.42 10.16 2.65
N LEU A 39 -11.49 9.34 2.71
CA LEU A 39 -12.63 9.58 3.60
C LEU A 39 -12.22 9.49 5.07
N TRP A 40 -11.43 8.46 5.42
CA TRP A 40 -10.92 8.29 6.79
C TRP A 40 -9.92 9.36 7.19
N ILE A 41 -9.04 9.77 6.27
CA ILE A 41 -8.14 10.91 6.49
C ILE A 41 -8.98 12.16 6.77
N ASN A 42 -9.92 12.50 5.88
CA ASN A 42 -10.77 13.69 6.02
C ASN A 42 -11.56 13.69 7.33
N TRP A 43 -12.15 12.55 7.71
CA TRP A 43 -12.91 12.42 8.95
C TRP A 43 -12.04 12.70 10.19
N HIS A 44 -10.86 12.09 10.27
CA HIS A 44 -10.00 12.20 11.44
C HIS A 44 -9.18 13.49 11.51
N MET A 45 -8.96 14.16 10.37
CA MET A 45 -8.29 15.47 10.29
C MET A 45 -9.01 16.58 11.05
N ARG A 46 -10.29 16.41 11.40
CA ARG A 46 -11.04 17.37 12.24
C ARG A 46 -10.42 17.55 13.62
N ASP A 47 -9.85 16.47 14.17
CA ASP A 47 -9.32 16.43 15.55
C ASP A 47 -7.80 16.17 15.61
N HIS A 48 -7.16 15.91 14.46
CA HIS A 48 -5.77 15.50 14.36
C HIS A 48 -5.04 16.28 13.27
N ASP A 49 -3.75 16.49 13.48
CA ASP A 49 -2.87 17.27 12.61
C ASP A 49 -2.12 16.40 11.60
N MET A 50 -1.97 15.10 11.93
CA MET A 50 -1.44 14.07 11.05
C MET A 50 -2.25 12.79 11.19
N VAL A 51 -2.73 12.22 10.08
CA VAL A 51 -3.43 10.94 10.04
C VAL A 51 -2.69 10.02 9.07
N GLN A 52 -2.27 8.86 9.55
CA GLN A 52 -1.61 7.85 8.75
C GLN A 52 -2.52 6.64 8.56
N ILE A 53 -2.76 6.30 7.28
CA ILE A 53 -3.36 5.04 6.88
C ILE A 53 -2.29 3.94 6.95
N PRO A 54 -2.64 2.74 7.44
CA PRO A 54 -1.70 1.63 7.47
C PRO A 54 -1.20 1.26 6.08
N VAL A 55 0.06 0.85 6.00
CA VAL A 55 0.70 0.43 4.75
C VAL A 55 0.96 -1.06 4.82
N LEU A 56 0.41 -1.82 3.88
CA LEU A 56 0.53 -3.27 3.83
C LEU A 56 1.09 -3.75 2.49
N PRO A 57 1.97 -4.76 2.47
CA PRO A 57 2.45 -5.33 1.22
C PRO A 57 1.32 -5.90 0.36
N LEU A 58 1.46 -5.79 -0.95
CA LEU A 58 0.61 -6.49 -1.90
C LEU A 58 0.84 -8.01 -1.81
N PRO A 59 -0.22 -8.83 -1.94
CA PRO A 59 -0.08 -10.28 -1.93
C PRO A 59 0.70 -10.76 -3.17
N THR A 60 1.78 -11.50 -2.94
CA THR A 60 2.62 -12.08 -4.00
C THR A 60 2.50 -13.61 -4.04
N PRO A 61 3.03 -14.28 -5.09
CA PRO A 61 3.28 -15.72 -5.01
C PRO A 61 4.22 -16.06 -3.84
N LEU A 62 4.05 -17.26 -3.24
CA LEU A 62 4.89 -17.75 -2.14
C LEU A 62 6.36 -17.93 -2.53
N THR A 63 6.65 -18.02 -3.83
CA THR A 63 8.00 -18.13 -4.41
C THR A 63 8.80 -16.84 -4.30
N LEU A 64 8.15 -15.67 -4.09
CA LEU A 64 8.84 -14.41 -3.85
C LEU A 64 9.25 -14.29 -2.38
N TRP A 65 10.25 -15.08 -2.00
CA TRP A 65 10.73 -15.23 -0.63
C TRP A 65 11.12 -13.89 0.02
N THR A 66 11.88 -13.05 -0.67
CA THR A 66 12.30 -11.75 -0.13
C THR A 66 11.11 -10.82 0.12
N HIS A 67 10.14 -10.80 -0.79
CA HIS A 67 8.91 -10.04 -0.62
C HIS A 67 8.11 -10.53 0.60
N GLY A 68 8.08 -11.85 0.81
CA GLY A 68 7.45 -12.48 1.98
C GLY A 68 8.00 -11.97 3.32
N ILE A 69 9.25 -11.51 3.39
CA ILE A 69 9.81 -10.92 4.61
C ILE A 69 9.12 -9.59 4.95
N TYR A 70 8.77 -8.79 3.95
CA TYR A 70 8.03 -7.55 4.16
C TYR A 70 6.59 -7.84 4.58
N ILE A 71 5.95 -8.87 4.00
CA ILE A 71 4.65 -9.39 4.47
C ILE A 71 4.70 -9.67 5.97
N ASP A 72 5.74 -10.37 6.43
CA ASP A 72 5.89 -10.73 7.84
C ASP A 72 6.07 -9.52 8.75
N GLU A 73 7.03 -8.67 8.40
CA GLU A 73 7.43 -7.57 9.26
C GLU A 73 6.41 -6.44 9.28
N PHE A 74 5.80 -6.08 8.14
CA PHE A 74 4.76 -5.05 8.10
C PHE A 74 3.47 -5.54 8.75
N SER A 75 3.12 -6.82 8.61
CA SER A 75 1.97 -7.38 9.32
C SER A 75 2.16 -7.28 10.84
N GLU A 76 3.35 -7.57 11.37
CA GLU A 76 3.60 -7.43 12.81
C GLU A 76 3.68 -5.95 13.23
N TYR A 77 4.43 -5.13 12.48
CA TYR A 77 4.71 -3.74 12.80
C TYR A 77 3.45 -2.88 12.82
N GLN A 78 2.65 -2.94 11.76
CA GLN A 78 1.43 -2.14 11.64
C GLN A 78 0.32 -2.60 12.60
N CYS A 79 0.32 -3.86 13.03
CA CYS A 79 -0.73 -4.40 13.90
C CYS A 79 -0.42 -4.29 15.39
N ARG A 80 0.86 -4.23 15.76
CA ARG A 80 1.28 -4.21 17.15
C ARG A 80 2.06 -2.95 17.50
N ASP A 81 3.16 -2.69 16.78
CA ASP A 81 4.11 -1.66 17.18
C ASP A 81 3.52 -0.26 16.96
N MET A 82 2.87 -0.01 15.82
CA MET A 82 2.22 1.28 15.53
C MET A 82 1.07 1.60 16.49
N PRO A 83 0.09 0.69 16.73
CA PRO A 83 -0.95 0.92 17.74
C PRO A 83 -0.40 1.09 19.16
N ALA A 84 0.61 0.30 19.56
CA ALA A 84 1.24 0.45 20.88
C ALA A 84 1.93 1.81 21.03
N ARG A 85 2.63 2.26 19.98
CA ARG A 85 3.29 3.56 19.93
C ARG A 85 2.30 4.70 20.12
N GLN A 86 1.19 4.65 19.38
CA GLN A 86 0.09 5.61 19.52
C GLN A 86 -0.55 5.56 20.91
N PHE A 87 -0.86 4.37 21.42
CA PHE A 87 -1.50 4.20 22.74
C PHE A 87 -0.66 4.80 23.86
N MET A 88 0.67 4.68 23.78
CA MET A 88 1.59 5.29 24.73
C MET A 88 1.74 6.82 24.56
N GLY A 89 1.15 7.40 23.51
CA GLY A 89 1.23 8.82 23.21
C GLY A 89 2.57 9.27 22.64
N ALA A 90 3.37 8.36 22.07
CA ALA A 90 4.63 8.68 21.41
C ALA A 90 4.41 9.27 20.00
N PHE A 91 5.47 9.73 19.35
CA PHE A 91 5.40 10.13 17.94
C PHE A 91 5.03 8.95 17.03
N VAL A 92 4.21 9.22 16.02
CA VAL A 92 3.86 8.30 14.93
C VAL A 92 4.80 8.64 13.75
N PRO A 93 5.65 7.71 13.28
CA PRO A 93 6.44 7.96 12.09
C PRO A 93 5.55 8.00 10.85
N SER A 94 5.76 8.99 9.97
CA SER A 94 5.11 8.97 8.65
C SER A 94 5.79 7.91 7.76
N ASN A 95 5.00 7.12 7.06
CA ASN A 95 5.46 6.14 6.08
C ASN A 95 5.70 6.76 4.70
N GLY A 96 5.44 8.06 4.52
CA GLY A 96 5.56 8.78 3.24
C GLY A 96 4.38 8.59 2.31
N VAL A 97 3.64 7.48 2.47
CA VAL A 97 2.46 7.14 1.68
C VAL A 97 1.23 6.97 2.56
N GLY A 98 0.05 7.31 2.04
CA GLY A 98 -1.20 7.22 2.80
C GLY A 98 -1.23 8.13 4.03
N THR A 99 -0.48 9.23 4.02
CA THR A 99 -0.38 10.14 5.16
C THR A 99 -1.01 11.49 4.81
N GLY A 100 -2.03 11.87 5.58
CA GLY A 100 -2.66 13.18 5.53
C GLY A 100 -2.11 14.11 6.60
N PHE A 101 -1.88 15.35 6.21
CA PHE A 101 -1.42 16.43 7.06
C PHE A 101 -2.41 17.58 6.97
N ARG A 102 -2.77 18.13 8.13
CA ARG A 102 -3.53 19.37 8.19
C ARG A 102 -2.67 20.51 7.68
N ARG A 103 -3.25 21.40 6.87
CA ARG A 103 -2.50 22.44 6.17
C ARG A 103 -1.73 23.35 7.12
N GLU A 104 -2.34 23.81 8.22
CA GLU A 104 -1.64 24.74 9.11
C GLU A 104 -0.53 24.04 9.93
N ALA A 105 -0.63 22.73 10.16
CA ALA A 105 0.47 21.96 10.76
C ALA A 105 1.71 21.93 9.86
N LEU A 106 1.51 21.93 8.54
CA LEU A 106 2.59 22.04 7.56
C LEU A 106 3.14 23.47 7.46
N ASP A 107 2.32 24.50 7.68
CA ASP A 107 2.80 25.88 7.78
C ASP A 107 3.71 26.10 8.98
N GLU A 108 3.33 25.57 10.13
CA GLU A 108 4.18 25.61 11.32
C GLU A 108 5.52 24.89 11.07
N LEU A 109 5.51 23.81 10.30
CA LEU A 109 6.75 23.16 9.83
C LEU A 109 7.55 24.06 8.89
N ALA A 110 6.91 24.63 7.87
CA ALA A 110 7.53 25.48 6.87
C ALA A 110 8.17 26.75 7.47
N ALA A 111 7.45 27.45 8.35
CA ALA A 111 7.89 28.69 9.00
C ALA A 111 9.19 28.49 9.79
N SER A 112 9.38 27.30 10.37
CA SER A 112 10.55 27.00 11.18
C SER A 112 11.84 26.71 10.39
N GLN A 113 11.74 26.43 9.09
CA GLN A 113 12.88 25.95 8.28
C GLN A 113 12.91 26.55 6.86
N GLY A 114 12.53 27.82 6.72
CA GLY A 114 12.63 28.53 5.44
C GLY A 114 11.83 27.86 4.32
N ASN A 115 10.62 27.41 4.65
CA ASN A 115 9.68 26.71 3.79
C ASN A 115 10.15 25.37 3.20
N ARG A 116 11.04 24.68 3.91
CA ARG A 116 11.40 23.28 3.63
C ARG A 116 10.70 22.36 4.63
N ILE A 117 9.62 21.74 4.17
CA ILE A 117 8.88 20.76 4.96
C ILE A 117 9.61 19.44 4.95
N PHE A 118 10.10 18.98 3.80
CA PHE A 118 10.87 17.75 3.69
C PHE A 118 12.37 18.09 3.75
N GLU A 119 13.13 17.46 4.63
CA GLU A 119 14.58 17.72 4.73
C GLU A 119 15.31 17.08 3.52
N PRO A 120 15.87 17.86 2.58
CA PRO A 120 16.32 17.32 1.29
C PRO A 120 17.49 16.34 1.36
N VAL A 121 18.26 16.39 2.44
CA VAL A 121 19.39 15.47 2.68
C VAL A 121 19.05 14.33 3.65
N CYS A 122 17.83 14.30 4.19
CA CYS A 122 17.35 13.17 4.98
C CYS A 122 16.90 12.05 4.04
N LEU A 123 17.38 10.84 4.28
CA LEU A 123 16.99 9.67 3.49
C LEU A 123 15.61 9.13 3.89
N THR A 124 15.07 9.55 5.03
CA THR A 124 13.74 9.18 5.52
C THR A 124 13.05 10.43 6.05
N GLU A 125 12.86 11.38 5.14
CA GLU A 125 12.22 12.67 5.35
C GLU A 125 10.82 12.54 5.99
N ASP A 126 10.08 11.49 5.65
CA ASP A 126 8.75 11.24 6.17
C ASP A 126 8.77 10.85 7.65
N TYR A 127 9.63 9.90 8.02
CA TYR A 127 9.84 9.51 9.41
C TYR A 127 10.21 10.75 10.26
N GLU A 128 11.11 11.58 9.74
CA GLU A 128 11.52 12.83 10.39
C GLU A 128 10.36 13.82 10.54
N ASN A 129 9.50 13.96 9.53
CA ASN A 129 8.31 14.82 9.63
C ASN A 129 7.34 14.37 10.72
N GLY A 130 7.11 13.05 10.84
CA GLY A 130 6.32 12.49 11.94
C GLY A 130 6.91 12.86 13.31
N LEU A 131 8.23 12.76 13.48
CA LEU A 131 8.89 13.17 14.73
C LEU A 131 8.79 14.69 14.97
N ARG A 132 9.06 15.51 13.96
CA ARG A 132 9.05 16.98 14.06
C ARG A 132 7.68 17.53 14.44
N LEU A 133 6.63 17.00 13.82
CA LEU A 133 5.24 17.34 14.18
C LEU A 133 4.97 17.02 15.64
N LYS A 134 5.34 15.82 16.10
CA LYS A 134 5.13 15.43 17.50
C LYS A 134 5.86 16.35 18.48
N LEU A 135 7.11 16.71 18.18
CA LEU A 135 7.91 17.60 19.04
C LEU A 135 7.29 18.99 19.17
N ARG A 136 6.44 19.40 18.23
CA ARG A 136 5.65 20.64 18.31
C ARG A 136 4.30 20.49 19.00
N GLY A 137 3.96 19.29 19.45
CA GLY A 137 2.68 19.02 20.10
C GLY A 137 1.55 18.67 19.14
N ALA A 138 1.85 18.44 17.85
CA ALA A 138 0.85 18.04 16.88
C ALA A 138 0.17 16.71 17.30
N LYS A 139 -1.16 16.67 17.17
CA LYS A 139 -1.98 15.48 17.41
C LYS A 139 -1.83 14.54 16.21
N GLN A 140 -1.43 13.30 16.48
CA GLN A 140 -1.16 12.32 15.45
C GLN A 140 -2.06 11.10 15.64
N LEU A 141 -2.56 10.57 14.52
CA LEU A 141 -3.35 9.37 14.47
C LEU A 141 -2.78 8.39 13.44
N PHE A 142 -2.71 7.13 13.82
CA PHE A 142 -2.50 5.96 13.01
C PHE A 142 -3.81 5.17 13.02
N LEU A 143 -4.38 4.95 11.83
CA LEU A 143 -5.61 4.18 11.69
C LEU A 143 -5.30 2.69 11.94
N GLN A 144 -6.02 2.06 12.87
CA GLN A 144 -5.73 0.68 13.25
C GLN A 144 -6.23 -0.34 12.22
N ILE A 145 -5.43 -1.36 11.98
CA ILE A 145 -5.77 -2.46 11.08
C ILE A 145 -6.78 -3.43 11.76
N ARG A 146 -7.95 -3.59 11.13
CA ARG A 146 -9.04 -4.56 11.39
C ARG A 146 -9.26 -5.47 10.17
N ASP A 147 -10.20 -6.42 10.21
CA ASP A 147 -10.35 -7.43 9.13
C ASP A 147 -10.71 -6.84 7.75
N HIS A 148 -11.41 -5.71 7.73
CA HIS A 148 -11.72 -4.91 6.53
C HIS A 148 -11.10 -3.53 6.61
N SER A 149 -9.85 -3.43 7.08
CA SER A 149 -9.25 -2.12 7.28
C SER A 149 -8.66 -1.53 6.03
N VAL A 150 -8.95 -0.25 5.90
CA VAL A 150 -8.37 0.69 4.96
C VAL A 150 -6.87 0.71 5.11
N ALA A 151 -6.15 0.27 4.07
CA ALA A 151 -4.70 0.26 4.03
C ALA A 151 -4.20 0.62 2.63
N THR A 152 -3.17 1.46 2.54
CA THR A 152 -2.41 1.64 1.30
C THR A 152 -1.59 0.37 1.06
N ARG A 153 -1.54 -0.09 -0.19
CA ARG A 153 -0.76 -1.28 -0.53
C ARG A 153 0.31 -1.02 -1.56
N GLU A 154 1.49 -1.58 -1.31
CA GLU A 154 2.68 -1.35 -2.13
C GLU A 154 3.42 -2.67 -2.42
N TYR A 155 4.23 -2.66 -3.49
CA TYR A 155 5.18 -3.73 -3.75
C TYR A 155 6.51 -3.45 -3.06
N PHE A 156 7.00 -4.45 -2.34
CA PHE A 156 8.30 -4.38 -1.71
C PHE A 156 9.41 -5.04 -2.54
N PRO A 157 10.69 -4.79 -2.22
CA PRO A 157 11.81 -5.44 -2.90
C PRO A 157 11.71 -6.98 -2.95
N GLN A 158 11.84 -7.54 -4.15
CA GLN A 158 11.69 -8.98 -4.39
C GLN A 158 13.01 -9.76 -4.35
N THR A 159 14.15 -9.07 -4.47
CA THR A 159 15.49 -9.68 -4.48
C THR A 159 16.27 -9.30 -3.24
N PHE A 160 17.16 -10.18 -2.80
CA PHE A 160 18.00 -9.95 -1.63
C PHE A 160 18.78 -8.62 -1.70
N ALA A 161 19.42 -8.36 -2.86
CA ALA A 161 20.21 -7.14 -3.06
C ALA A 161 19.36 -5.85 -2.99
N THR A 162 18.17 -5.86 -3.61
CA THR A 162 17.26 -4.70 -3.57
C THR A 162 16.71 -4.48 -2.16
N ALA A 163 16.40 -5.56 -1.42
CA ALA A 163 15.97 -5.47 -0.03
C ALA A 163 17.05 -4.90 0.90
N VAL A 164 18.31 -5.32 0.73
CA VAL A 164 19.45 -4.76 1.47
C VAL A 164 19.62 -3.28 1.16
N LYS A 165 19.50 -2.88 -0.11
CA LYS A 165 19.60 -1.46 -0.53
C LYS A 165 18.49 -0.62 0.12
N GLN A 166 17.24 -1.08 0.08
CA GLN A 166 16.10 -0.39 0.70
C GLN A 166 16.27 -0.25 2.21
N ARG A 167 16.59 -1.33 2.91
CA ARG A 167 16.76 -1.30 4.38
C ARG A 167 17.99 -0.51 4.81
N THR A 168 19.05 -0.46 3.99
CA THR A 168 20.20 0.42 4.24
C THR A 168 19.74 1.88 4.29
N ARG A 169 18.86 2.31 3.38
CA ARG A 169 18.26 3.67 3.37
C ARG A 169 17.52 3.92 4.69
N TRP A 170 16.61 3.01 5.07
CA TRP A 170 15.81 3.15 6.28
C TRP A 170 16.66 3.20 7.56
N VAL A 171 17.61 2.29 7.73
CA VAL A 171 18.49 2.28 8.92
C VAL A 171 19.33 3.56 8.97
N THR A 172 19.86 4.01 7.83
CA THR A 172 20.66 5.25 7.77
C THR A 172 19.83 6.46 8.17
N GLY A 173 18.64 6.62 7.60
CA GLY A 173 17.74 7.74 7.91
C GLY A 173 17.23 7.68 9.35
N ILE A 174 16.48 6.64 9.69
CA ILE A 174 15.77 6.48 10.97
C ILE A 174 16.75 6.45 12.15
N SER A 175 17.79 5.61 12.08
CA SER A 175 18.64 5.35 13.25
C SER A 175 19.84 6.29 13.35
N LEU A 176 20.46 6.69 12.24
CA LEU A 176 21.70 7.48 12.25
C LEU A 176 21.42 8.97 12.04
N GLN A 177 20.79 9.37 10.92
CA GLN A 177 20.52 10.78 10.63
C GLN A 177 19.59 11.42 11.66
N THR A 178 18.50 10.74 12.06
CA THR A 178 17.62 11.29 13.09
C THR A 178 18.27 11.34 14.47
N TRP A 179 19.26 10.49 14.75
CA TRP A 179 20.04 10.59 15.99
C TRP A 179 20.95 11.82 15.95
N GLU A 180 21.70 12.01 14.87
CA GLU A 180 22.55 13.18 14.70
C GLU A 180 21.76 14.51 14.82
N ARG A 181 20.59 14.58 14.18
CA ARG A 181 19.80 15.82 14.12
C ARG A 181 19.00 16.11 15.39
N TYR A 182 18.36 15.09 15.96
CA TYR A 182 17.38 15.27 17.04
C TYR A 182 17.79 14.64 18.36
N GLY A 183 18.92 13.93 18.43
CA GLY A 183 19.41 13.34 19.67
C GLY A 183 18.35 12.46 20.34
N TRP A 184 18.13 12.67 21.64
CA TRP A 184 17.09 12.01 22.44
C TRP A 184 15.98 12.99 22.82
N SER A 185 15.44 13.70 21.84
CA SER A 185 14.40 14.72 22.05
C SER A 185 13.04 14.12 22.41
N GLY A 186 12.19 14.93 23.07
CA GLY A 186 10.82 14.56 23.44
C GLY A 186 10.67 14.03 24.86
N LYS A 187 9.48 13.48 25.15
CA LYS A 187 9.11 12.91 26.46
C LYS A 187 9.81 11.56 26.68
N LEU A 188 9.74 11.02 27.89
CA LEU A 188 10.31 9.69 28.20
C LEU A 188 9.79 8.59 27.27
N VAL A 189 8.50 8.67 26.89
CA VAL A 189 7.89 7.75 25.93
C VAL A 189 8.53 7.88 24.54
N ASP A 190 8.78 9.09 24.06
CA ASP A 190 9.44 9.32 22.77
C ASP A 190 10.87 8.80 22.80
N LYS A 191 11.60 9.03 23.89
CA LYS A 191 12.96 8.51 24.10
C LYS A 191 13.01 6.98 24.08
N TYR A 192 12.03 6.31 24.70
CA TYR A 192 11.90 4.85 24.64
C TYR A 192 11.73 4.36 23.20
N TRP A 193 10.89 5.03 22.42
CA TRP A 193 10.62 4.67 21.03
C TRP A 193 11.78 5.01 20.09
N LEU A 194 12.48 6.13 20.30
CA LEU A 194 13.75 6.41 19.64
C LEU A 194 14.81 5.34 19.96
N TRP A 195 14.85 4.84 21.20
CA TRP A 195 15.78 3.76 21.57
C TRP A 195 15.38 2.47 20.87
N ARG A 196 14.09 2.15 20.85
CA ARG A 196 13.57 0.96 20.19
C ARG A 196 13.88 0.96 18.69
N ASP A 197 13.79 2.11 18.03
CA ASP A 197 14.11 2.24 16.61
C ASP A 197 15.63 2.10 16.37
N ARG A 198 16.45 2.67 17.27
CA ARG A 198 17.93 2.66 17.17
C ARG A 198 18.57 1.36 17.62
N LYS A 199 17.91 0.54 18.46
CA LYS A 199 18.49 -0.72 18.96
C LYS A 199 18.82 -1.68 17.83
N GLY A 200 18.19 -1.53 16.66
CA GLY A 200 18.49 -2.29 15.44
C GLY A 200 19.96 -2.16 15.01
N LEU A 201 20.64 -1.05 15.34
CA LEU A 201 22.06 -0.87 15.04
C LEU A 201 22.95 -1.97 15.66
N ILE A 202 22.57 -2.46 16.84
CA ILE A 202 23.25 -3.56 17.54
C ILE A 202 22.51 -4.88 17.32
N GLY A 203 21.18 -4.84 17.42
CA GLY A 203 20.33 -6.04 17.36
C GLY A 203 20.37 -6.75 16.01
N ASN A 204 20.50 -6.02 14.90
CA ASN A 204 20.51 -6.62 13.57
C ASN A 204 21.80 -7.43 13.30
N PRO A 205 23.02 -6.91 13.54
CA PRO A 205 24.23 -7.76 13.48
C PRO A 205 24.20 -8.92 14.49
N ALA A 206 23.70 -8.67 15.71
CA ALA A 206 23.62 -9.69 16.74
C ALA A 206 22.66 -10.85 16.38
N SER A 207 21.58 -10.57 15.64
CA SER A 207 20.64 -11.61 15.21
C SER A 207 21.25 -12.56 14.16
N LEU A 208 22.09 -12.04 13.26
CA LEU A 208 22.87 -12.89 12.35
C LEU A 208 23.86 -13.77 13.12
N LEU A 209 24.57 -13.21 14.12
CA LEU A 209 25.44 -14.01 14.98
C LEU A 209 24.66 -15.10 15.72
N THR A 210 23.46 -14.79 16.19
CA THR A 210 22.59 -15.78 16.86
C THR A 210 22.18 -16.90 15.91
N ASN A 211 21.88 -16.61 14.64
CA ASN A 211 21.63 -17.65 13.64
C ASN A 211 22.84 -18.58 13.45
N ILE A 212 24.05 -18.01 13.37
CA ILE A 212 25.30 -18.78 13.22
C ILE A 212 25.54 -19.66 14.45
N LEU A 213 25.41 -19.10 15.66
CA LEU A 213 25.59 -19.83 16.91
C LEU A 213 24.54 -20.94 17.07
N PHE A 214 23.30 -20.70 16.67
CA PHE A 214 22.25 -21.71 16.67
C PHE A 214 22.58 -22.88 15.73
N ALA A 215 23.01 -22.58 14.49
CA ALA A 215 23.44 -23.60 13.54
C ALA A 215 24.65 -24.40 14.05
N TRP A 216 25.64 -23.71 14.64
CA TRP A 216 26.81 -24.35 15.23
C TRP A 216 26.44 -25.25 16.42
N GLY A 217 25.54 -24.80 17.30
CA GLY A 217 25.04 -25.59 18.42
C GLY A 217 24.29 -26.83 17.96
N ALA A 218 23.47 -26.72 16.91
CA ALA A 218 22.78 -27.85 16.30
C ALA A 218 23.75 -28.88 15.71
N VAL A 219 24.82 -28.43 15.03
CA VAL A 219 25.88 -29.31 14.52
C VAL A 219 26.62 -30.00 15.67
N CYS A 220 27.05 -29.26 16.68
CA CYS A 220 27.73 -29.85 17.84
C CYS A 220 26.85 -30.90 18.53
N GLY A 221 25.56 -30.60 18.75
CA GLY A 221 24.62 -31.55 19.34
C GLY A 221 24.41 -32.79 18.47
N ALA A 222 24.36 -32.66 17.14
CA ALA A 222 24.28 -33.81 16.26
C ALA A 222 25.57 -34.66 16.31
N MET A 223 26.74 -34.04 16.28
CA MET A 223 28.02 -34.74 16.35
C MET A 223 28.23 -35.45 17.70
N GLU A 224 27.78 -34.85 18.79
CA GLU A 224 27.78 -35.47 20.12
C GLU A 224 26.89 -36.74 20.13
N ASN A 225 25.65 -36.62 19.68
CA ASN A 225 24.65 -37.69 19.75
C ASN A 225 24.89 -38.83 18.74
N PHE A 226 25.48 -38.54 17.58
CA PHE A 226 25.59 -39.51 16.49
C PHE A 226 27.03 -39.94 16.17
N ALA A 227 28.03 -39.12 16.50
CA ALA A 227 29.44 -39.39 16.17
C ALA A 227 30.35 -39.52 17.40
N GLY A 228 29.81 -39.37 18.62
CA GLY A 228 30.59 -39.44 19.86
C GLY A 228 31.65 -38.33 19.99
N TRP A 229 31.50 -37.24 19.22
CA TRP A 229 32.43 -36.11 19.30
C TRP A 229 31.98 -35.16 20.40
N HIS A 230 32.77 -35.08 21.45
CA HIS A 230 32.47 -34.25 22.62
C HIS A 230 32.88 -32.80 22.42
N SER A 231 31.90 -31.89 22.42
CA SER A 231 32.13 -30.45 22.25
C SER A 231 31.96 -29.70 23.57
N GLN A 232 33.01 -29.00 24.01
CA GLN A 232 32.92 -28.11 25.17
C GLN A 232 31.86 -27.02 24.99
N PHE A 233 31.63 -26.58 23.74
CA PHE A 233 30.58 -25.62 23.43
C PHE A 233 29.18 -26.19 23.72
N TYR A 234 28.94 -27.46 23.36
CA TYR A 234 27.68 -28.14 23.62
C TYR A 234 27.47 -28.39 25.12
N ALA A 235 28.51 -28.85 25.83
CA ALA A 235 28.45 -29.03 27.29
C ALA A 235 28.08 -27.74 28.04
N ARG A 236 28.70 -26.60 27.69
CA ARG A 236 28.35 -25.28 28.25
C ARG A 236 26.93 -24.84 27.87
N THR A 237 26.45 -25.24 26.69
CA THR A 237 25.08 -24.94 26.26
C THR A 237 24.06 -25.63 27.18
N LEU A 238 24.36 -26.85 27.65
CA LEU A 238 23.51 -27.58 28.60
C LEU A 238 23.50 -26.93 29.98
N GLU A 239 24.62 -26.37 30.46
CA GLU A 239 24.66 -25.60 31.71
C GLU A 239 23.72 -24.37 31.66
N LEU A 240 23.61 -23.75 30.49
CA LEU A 240 22.76 -22.58 30.24
C LEU A 240 21.34 -22.96 29.75
N ALA A 241 20.98 -24.24 29.74
CA ALA A 241 19.71 -24.73 29.23
C ALA A 241 18.47 -24.02 29.80
N PRO A 242 18.39 -23.69 31.12
CA PRO A 242 17.23 -22.96 31.65
C PRO A 242 17.06 -21.58 31.02
N LEU A 243 18.16 -20.85 30.80
CA LEU A 243 18.14 -19.54 30.15
C LEU A 243 17.72 -19.67 28.69
N PHE A 244 18.27 -20.65 27.97
CA PHE A 244 17.86 -20.93 26.59
C PHE A 244 16.38 -21.34 26.50
N ALA A 245 15.86 -22.11 27.45
CA ALA A 245 14.46 -22.47 27.50
C ALA A 245 13.56 -21.22 27.65
N VAL A 246 13.88 -20.32 28.59
CA VAL A 246 13.11 -19.07 28.78
C VAL A 246 13.16 -18.20 27.51
N THR A 247 14.33 -18.00 26.93
CA THR A 247 14.46 -17.22 25.69
C THR A 247 13.76 -17.87 24.50
N SER A 248 13.73 -19.21 24.44
CA SER A 248 13.02 -19.97 23.42
C SER A 248 11.51 -19.81 23.56
N VAL A 249 10.95 -19.83 24.78
CA VAL A 249 9.53 -19.54 25.01
C VAL A 249 9.15 -18.16 24.50
N VAL A 250 9.97 -17.14 24.80
CA VAL A 250 9.77 -15.78 24.28
C VAL A 250 9.88 -15.74 22.75
N GLY A 251 10.85 -16.45 22.17
CA GLY A 251 11.04 -16.55 20.72
C GLY A 251 9.85 -17.21 20.02
N VAL A 252 9.36 -18.33 20.55
CA VAL A 252 8.17 -19.05 20.06
C VAL A 252 6.94 -18.16 20.15
N TYR A 253 6.72 -17.48 21.27
CA TYR A 253 5.60 -16.53 21.40
C TYR A 253 5.64 -15.44 20.32
N ARG A 254 6.81 -14.84 20.09
CA ARG A 254 6.98 -13.81 19.05
C ARG A 254 6.74 -14.36 17.65
N MET A 255 7.19 -15.58 17.38
CA MET A 255 7.02 -16.24 16.10
C MET A 255 5.57 -16.64 15.84
N LEU A 256 4.87 -17.15 16.86
CA LEU A 256 3.43 -17.44 16.80
C LEU A 256 2.62 -16.17 16.58
N PHE A 257 2.95 -15.06 17.26
CA PHE A 257 2.28 -13.79 17.03
C PHE A 257 2.46 -13.28 15.60
N ARG A 258 3.70 -13.33 15.07
CA ARG A 258 3.99 -12.95 13.68
C ARG A 258 3.24 -13.85 12.70
N GLY A 259 3.27 -15.17 12.92
CA GLY A 259 2.51 -16.15 12.15
C GLY A 259 1.01 -15.87 12.16
N TYR A 260 0.44 -15.53 13.32
CA TYR A 260 -0.96 -15.15 13.47
C TYR A 260 -1.29 -13.86 12.70
N ALA A 261 -0.47 -12.81 12.84
CA ALA A 261 -0.68 -11.53 12.16
C ALA A 261 -0.67 -11.67 10.63
N VAL A 262 0.26 -12.49 10.12
CA VAL A 262 0.37 -12.83 8.69
C VAL A 262 -0.80 -13.72 8.25
N GLY A 263 -1.10 -14.77 9.01
CA GLY A 263 -2.13 -15.75 8.70
C GLY A 263 -3.52 -15.13 8.57
N ARG A 264 -3.84 -14.15 9.42
CA ARG A 264 -5.11 -13.42 9.40
C ARG A 264 -5.30 -12.59 8.12
N ARG A 265 -4.22 -12.18 7.45
CA ARG A 265 -4.26 -11.23 6.30
C ARG A 265 -3.92 -11.85 4.97
N PHE A 266 -2.89 -12.69 4.96
CA PHE A 266 -2.32 -13.30 3.76
C PHE A 266 -2.62 -14.81 3.69
N GLY A 267 -3.20 -15.38 4.74
CA GLY A 267 -3.59 -16.79 4.82
C GLY A 267 -2.52 -17.68 5.45
N TRP A 268 -2.95 -18.87 5.87
CA TRP A 268 -2.11 -19.84 6.60
C TRP A 268 -0.86 -20.28 5.83
N LYS A 269 -0.94 -20.33 4.49
CA LYS A 269 0.20 -20.70 3.63
C LYS A 269 1.37 -19.74 3.79
N PHE A 270 1.08 -18.44 3.92
CA PHE A 270 2.10 -17.45 4.24
C PHE A 270 2.61 -17.61 5.67
N ALA A 271 1.72 -17.84 6.64
CA ALA A 271 2.07 -17.98 8.05
C ALA A 271 3.07 -19.11 8.32
N ILE A 272 2.93 -20.27 7.68
CA ILE A 272 3.84 -21.41 7.87
C ILE A 272 5.27 -21.09 7.42
N GLY A 273 5.46 -20.20 6.45
CA GLY A 273 6.79 -19.81 5.99
C GLY A 273 7.52 -18.82 6.90
N VAL A 274 6.86 -18.24 7.91
CA VAL A 274 7.44 -17.22 8.80
C VAL A 274 8.73 -17.71 9.49
N PRO A 275 8.80 -18.90 10.10
CA PRO A 275 10.01 -19.35 10.80
C PRO A 275 11.24 -19.40 9.90
N VAL A 276 11.06 -19.81 8.63
CA VAL A 276 12.16 -19.89 7.66
C VAL A 276 12.55 -18.49 7.19
N ARG A 277 11.56 -17.62 6.91
CA ARG A 277 11.83 -16.25 6.44
C ARG A 277 12.52 -15.38 7.50
N VAL A 278 12.32 -15.62 8.79
CA VAL A 278 13.03 -14.92 9.88
C VAL A 278 14.55 -15.09 9.76
N VAL A 279 15.03 -16.27 9.40
CA VAL A 279 16.47 -16.54 9.24
C VAL A 279 17.05 -15.66 8.14
N VAL A 280 16.37 -15.59 6.99
CA VAL A 280 16.78 -14.76 5.84
C VAL A 280 16.65 -13.27 6.18
N ALA A 281 15.59 -12.88 6.89
CA ALA A 281 15.38 -11.50 7.33
C ALA A 281 16.52 -11.01 8.23
N ASN A 282 17.02 -11.85 9.15
CA ASN A 282 18.18 -11.52 9.98
C ASN A 282 19.43 -11.26 9.12
N CYS A 283 19.69 -12.06 8.08
CA CYS A 283 20.80 -11.84 7.16
C CYS A 283 20.69 -10.48 6.43
N ILE A 284 19.50 -10.19 5.88
CA ILE A 284 19.24 -8.93 5.18
C ILE A 284 19.41 -7.74 6.14
N ASN A 285 18.81 -7.81 7.33
CA ASN A 285 18.86 -6.74 8.33
C ASN A 285 20.28 -6.49 8.83
N ALA A 286 21.05 -7.54 9.10
CA ALA A 286 22.45 -7.43 9.51
C ALA A 286 23.29 -6.75 8.41
N GLN A 287 23.21 -7.22 7.17
CA GLN A 287 23.99 -6.66 6.07
C GLN A 287 23.58 -5.20 5.77
N ALA A 288 22.29 -4.89 5.79
CA ALA A 288 21.78 -3.53 5.62
C ALA A 288 22.29 -2.59 6.72
N THR A 289 22.35 -3.07 7.97
CA THR A 289 22.82 -2.28 9.12
C THR A 289 24.32 -2.02 9.06
N ILE A 290 25.12 -3.05 8.78
CA ILE A 290 26.57 -2.92 8.60
C ILE A 290 26.88 -1.94 7.45
N ARG A 291 26.17 -2.09 6.32
CA ARG A 291 26.32 -1.19 5.17
C ARG A 291 25.89 0.24 5.50
N ALA A 292 24.80 0.43 6.23
CA ALA A 292 24.33 1.74 6.66
C ALA A 292 25.38 2.44 7.52
N PHE A 293 25.90 1.75 8.54
CA PHE A 293 26.94 2.28 9.41
C PHE A 293 28.22 2.62 8.64
N ALA A 294 28.72 1.70 7.81
CA ALA A 294 29.93 1.92 7.03
C ALA A 294 29.80 3.10 6.06
N ARG A 295 28.67 3.22 5.35
CA ARG A 295 28.41 4.34 4.44
C ARG A 295 28.27 5.66 5.19
N TYR A 296 27.55 5.66 6.31
CA TYR A 296 27.35 6.85 7.13
C TYR A 296 28.68 7.35 7.73
N ALA A 297 29.48 6.45 8.31
CA ALA A 297 30.79 6.75 8.85
C ALA A 297 31.74 7.27 7.75
N SER A 298 31.80 6.60 6.60
CA SER A 298 32.61 7.07 5.47
C SER A 298 32.19 8.44 4.96
N ALA A 299 30.89 8.71 4.85
CA ALA A 299 30.38 10.00 4.40
C ALA A 299 30.75 11.12 5.38
N ARG A 300 30.64 10.86 6.69
CA ARG A 300 31.02 11.82 7.75
C ARG A 300 32.53 12.06 7.79
N LEU A 301 33.35 11.03 7.59
CA LEU A 301 34.81 11.17 7.53
C LEU A 301 35.28 11.96 6.29
N LYS A 302 34.61 11.79 5.14
CA LYS A 302 34.97 12.45 3.89
C LYS A 302 34.31 13.82 3.67
N GLY A 303 33.37 14.22 4.52
CA GLY A 303 32.56 15.42 4.33
C GLY A 303 31.63 15.33 3.12
N GLU A 304 31.32 14.12 2.64
CA GLU A 304 30.48 13.89 1.46
C GLU A 304 28.99 13.84 1.86
N PRO A 305 28.09 14.37 1.02
CA PRO A 305 26.66 14.23 1.26
C PRO A 305 26.24 12.77 1.11
N LEU A 306 25.30 12.33 1.96
CA LEU A 306 24.67 11.02 1.80
C LEU A 306 23.71 11.07 0.62
N VAL A 307 24.20 10.67 -0.56
CA VAL A 307 23.38 10.65 -1.76
C VAL A 307 22.43 9.46 -1.73
N TRP A 308 21.15 9.78 -1.83
CA TRP A 308 20.09 8.81 -2.05
C TRP A 308 20.27 8.12 -3.40
N VAL A 309 20.32 6.79 -3.40
CA VAL A 309 20.27 6.00 -4.64
C VAL A 309 18.86 5.48 -4.79
N LYS A 310 18.12 6.00 -5.77
CA LYS A 310 16.73 5.62 -6.05
C LYS A 310 16.56 4.11 -6.10
N THR A 311 15.53 3.63 -5.42
CA THR A 311 15.09 2.24 -5.44
C THR A 311 14.15 2.01 -6.62
N GLU A 312 14.21 0.83 -7.21
CA GLU A 312 13.33 0.49 -8.34
C GLU A 312 11.92 0.26 -7.80
N HIS A 313 10.94 0.90 -8.43
CA HIS A 313 9.53 0.77 -8.09
C HIS A 313 8.84 -0.14 -9.12
N GLN A 314 7.89 -0.95 -8.66
CA GLN A 314 7.07 -1.80 -9.51
C GLN A 314 5.62 -1.37 -9.45
N TYR A 315 5.02 -1.19 -10.61
CA TYR A 315 3.63 -0.80 -10.71
C TYR A 315 2.69 -2.01 -10.62
N PRO A 316 1.52 -1.86 -9.98
CA PRO A 316 0.51 -2.90 -9.91
C PRO A 316 0.00 -3.26 -11.30
N THR A 317 -0.22 -4.57 -11.49
CA THR A 317 -0.92 -5.08 -12.66
C THR A 317 -2.43 -4.89 -12.50
N ALA A 318 -3.18 -4.84 -13.60
CA ALA A 318 -4.64 -4.74 -13.56
C ALA A 318 -5.27 -5.82 -12.66
N ALA A 319 -4.72 -7.04 -12.64
CA ALA A 319 -5.17 -8.13 -11.78
C ALA A 319 -4.99 -7.85 -10.28
N SER A 320 -3.91 -7.17 -9.88
CA SER A 320 -3.67 -6.78 -8.48
C SER A 320 -4.63 -5.69 -7.99
N LEU A 321 -5.08 -4.81 -8.89
CA LEU A 321 -6.10 -3.78 -8.58
C LEU A 321 -7.48 -4.39 -8.35
N ILE A 322 -7.83 -5.50 -9.02
CA ILE A 322 -9.16 -6.15 -8.90
C ILE A 322 -9.45 -6.57 -7.45
N ARG A 323 -8.43 -6.93 -6.65
CA ARG A 323 -8.61 -7.36 -5.26
C ARG A 323 -8.96 -6.20 -4.30
N GLU A 324 -8.58 -4.97 -4.65
CA GLU A 324 -8.86 -3.75 -3.88
C GLU A 324 -10.04 -2.93 -4.46
N ARG A 325 -10.67 -3.41 -5.53
CA ARG A 325 -11.90 -2.79 -6.06
C ARG A 325 -13.04 -3.01 -5.08
N ARG A 326 -13.78 -1.94 -4.77
CA ARG A 326 -15.03 -2.03 -4.02
C ARG A 326 -16.00 -2.97 -4.74
N LEU A 327 -16.77 -3.70 -3.94
CA LEU A 327 -17.84 -4.54 -4.47
C LEU A 327 -18.97 -3.64 -5.00
N ILE A 328 -19.67 -4.09 -6.04
CA ILE A 328 -20.73 -3.27 -6.67
C ILE A 328 -21.82 -2.89 -5.66
N GLY A 329 -22.17 -3.80 -4.74
CA GLY A 329 -23.14 -3.54 -3.68
C GLY A 329 -22.72 -2.42 -2.73
N GLU A 330 -21.44 -2.33 -2.39
CA GLU A 330 -20.92 -1.24 -1.54
C GLU A 330 -21.00 0.10 -2.27
N ILE A 331 -20.67 0.12 -3.56
CA ILE A 331 -20.77 1.33 -4.39
C ILE A 331 -22.23 1.80 -4.48
N LEU A 332 -23.18 0.87 -4.64
CA LEU A 332 -24.60 1.19 -4.71
C LEU A 332 -25.12 1.81 -3.41
N VAL A 333 -24.73 1.26 -2.24
CA VAL A 333 -25.11 1.82 -0.93
C VAL A 333 -24.45 3.17 -0.68
N MET A 334 -23.16 3.30 -0.97
CA MET A 334 -22.40 4.54 -0.72
C MET A 334 -22.91 5.74 -1.52
N ASN A 335 -23.40 5.51 -2.74
CA ASN A 335 -23.98 6.58 -3.58
C ASN A 335 -25.47 6.81 -3.31
N GLY A 336 -26.07 6.05 -2.37
CA GLY A 336 -27.47 6.20 -2.01
C GLY A 336 -28.46 5.64 -3.03
N TYR A 337 -28.01 4.79 -3.96
CA TYR A 337 -28.89 4.13 -4.94
C TYR A 337 -29.77 3.05 -4.29
N ILE A 338 -29.25 2.39 -3.26
CA ILE A 338 -29.98 1.42 -2.44
C ILE A 338 -29.61 1.60 -0.96
N GLU A 339 -30.50 1.16 -0.07
CA GLU A 339 -30.22 1.09 1.35
C GLU A 339 -29.51 -0.22 1.73
N GLU A 340 -28.77 -0.21 2.85
CA GLU A 340 -28.01 -1.38 3.31
C GLU A 340 -28.90 -2.62 3.54
N PHE A 341 -30.13 -2.43 4.02
CA PHE A 341 -31.07 -3.53 4.23
C PHE A 341 -31.51 -4.17 2.91
N GLN A 342 -31.66 -3.37 1.83
CA GLN A 342 -32.02 -3.85 0.50
C GLN A 342 -30.87 -4.67 -0.11
N LEU A 343 -29.62 -4.21 0.06
CA LEU A 343 -28.45 -4.98 -0.36
C LEU A 343 -28.36 -6.33 0.36
N ARG A 344 -28.57 -6.36 1.68
CA ARG A 344 -28.56 -7.61 2.46
C ARG A 344 -29.67 -8.57 2.02
N ALA A 345 -30.88 -8.06 1.78
CA ALA A 345 -32.00 -8.86 1.29
C ALA A 345 -31.73 -9.43 -0.13
N ALA A 346 -31.14 -8.62 -1.01
CA ALA A 346 -30.74 -9.05 -2.34
C ALA A 346 -29.67 -10.15 -2.29
N LEU A 347 -28.65 -10.01 -1.46
CA LEU A 347 -27.60 -11.03 -1.29
C LEU A 347 -28.13 -12.38 -0.79
N LEU A 348 -29.19 -12.38 0.03
CA LEU A 348 -29.82 -13.60 0.54
C LEU A 348 -30.77 -14.27 -0.47
N SER A 349 -31.42 -13.49 -1.34
CA SER A 349 -32.42 -13.96 -2.31
C SER A 349 -31.86 -14.21 -3.71
N LYS A 350 -30.61 -13.79 -3.96
CA LYS A 350 -29.97 -13.84 -5.28
C LYS A 350 -29.82 -15.28 -5.81
N PRO A 351 -30.40 -15.61 -6.97
CA PRO A 351 -30.15 -16.88 -7.66
C PRO A 351 -28.66 -17.06 -8.02
N PRO A 352 -28.12 -18.28 -8.02
CA PRO A 352 -26.69 -18.52 -8.25
C PRO A 352 -26.22 -18.10 -9.65
N ASP A 353 -27.09 -18.16 -10.65
CA ASP A 353 -26.85 -17.86 -12.07
C ASP A 353 -26.99 -16.38 -12.44
N ARG A 354 -27.59 -15.56 -11.57
CA ARG A 354 -27.81 -14.13 -11.82
C ARG A 354 -26.70 -13.24 -11.28
N ARG A 355 -26.45 -12.08 -11.89
CA ARG A 355 -25.56 -11.05 -11.33
C ARG A 355 -26.32 -10.24 -10.27
N LEU A 356 -25.59 -9.69 -9.27
CA LEU A 356 -26.21 -8.94 -8.18
C LEU A 356 -26.98 -7.70 -8.68
N GLY A 357 -26.41 -6.96 -9.63
CA GLY A 357 -27.06 -5.77 -10.21
C GLY A 357 -28.36 -6.11 -10.94
N GLU A 358 -28.36 -7.16 -11.76
CA GLU A 358 -29.58 -7.65 -12.44
C GLU A 358 -30.66 -8.06 -11.45
N HIS A 359 -30.28 -8.81 -10.40
CA HIS A 359 -31.23 -9.23 -9.36
C HIS A 359 -31.83 -8.04 -8.60
N LEU A 360 -31.05 -6.97 -8.36
CA LEU A 360 -31.55 -5.74 -7.74
C LEU A 360 -32.53 -4.97 -8.64
N ILE A 361 -32.35 -5.05 -9.97
CA ILE A 361 -33.30 -4.52 -10.95
C ILE A 361 -34.57 -5.37 -10.99
N ASP A 362 -34.44 -6.70 -10.98
CA ASP A 362 -35.59 -7.62 -10.96
C ASP A 362 -36.46 -7.43 -9.71
N LEU A 363 -35.85 -7.09 -8.57
CA LEU A 363 -36.55 -6.74 -7.32
C LEU A 363 -37.18 -5.33 -7.34
N GLY A 364 -36.95 -4.54 -8.38
CA GLY A 364 -37.44 -3.15 -8.50
C GLY A 364 -36.78 -2.18 -7.52
N THR A 365 -35.66 -2.57 -6.90
CA THR A 365 -34.93 -1.75 -5.91
C THR A 365 -33.87 -0.86 -6.53
N LEU A 366 -33.47 -1.13 -7.76
CA LEU A 366 -32.43 -0.42 -8.49
C LEU A 366 -32.88 -0.22 -9.93
N ASN A 367 -32.59 0.92 -10.54
CA ASN A 367 -32.81 1.12 -11.97
C ASN A 367 -31.53 0.82 -12.77
N GLU A 368 -31.68 0.60 -14.07
CA GLU A 368 -30.56 0.20 -14.93
C GLU A 368 -29.52 1.33 -15.10
N ASP A 369 -29.94 2.59 -15.18
CA ASP A 369 -29.03 3.73 -15.36
C ASP A 369 -28.11 3.92 -14.12
N ASP A 370 -28.64 3.75 -12.91
CA ASP A 370 -27.90 3.80 -11.64
C ASP A 370 -26.92 2.63 -11.51
N LEU A 371 -27.32 1.44 -11.97
CA LEU A 371 -26.41 0.29 -12.02
C LEU A 371 -25.21 0.56 -12.93
N TYR A 372 -25.44 1.13 -14.11
CA TYR A 372 -24.37 1.43 -15.06
C TYR A 372 -23.48 2.58 -14.61
N GLU A 373 -24.02 3.54 -13.85
CA GLU A 373 -23.22 4.55 -13.16
C GLU A 373 -22.35 3.94 -12.06
N ALA A 374 -22.89 3.03 -11.25
CA ALA A 374 -22.11 2.30 -10.26
C ALA A 374 -21.03 1.39 -10.90
N LEU A 375 -21.32 0.74 -12.03
CA LEU A 375 -20.35 -0.04 -12.80
C LEU A 375 -19.26 0.84 -13.41
N SER A 376 -19.61 2.03 -13.89
CA SER A 376 -18.66 3.04 -14.37
C SER A 376 -17.67 3.42 -13.27
N LEU A 377 -18.16 3.68 -12.05
CA LEU A 377 -17.32 3.94 -10.89
C LEU A 377 -16.45 2.74 -10.50
N GLN A 378 -17.01 1.52 -10.54
CA GLN A 378 -16.30 0.30 -10.16
C GLN A 378 -15.15 -0.04 -11.11
N HIS A 379 -15.34 0.22 -12.41
CA HIS A 379 -14.41 -0.18 -13.46
C HIS A 379 -13.56 0.97 -14.01
N HIS A 380 -13.81 2.21 -13.56
CA HIS A 380 -13.20 3.44 -14.07
C HIS A 380 -13.37 3.60 -15.59
N LEU A 381 -14.50 3.14 -16.11
CA LEU A 381 -14.89 3.30 -17.51
C LEU A 381 -15.94 4.41 -17.59
N PRO A 382 -15.84 5.35 -18.55
CA PRO A 382 -16.84 6.40 -18.67
C PRO A 382 -18.21 5.81 -19.05
N ASN A 383 -19.29 6.35 -18.48
CA ASN A 383 -20.67 6.03 -18.85
C ASN A 383 -21.14 7.00 -19.97
N THR A 384 -22.02 6.56 -20.86
CA THR A 384 -22.61 7.39 -21.92
C THR A 384 -24.11 7.17 -22.04
N ARG A 385 -24.84 8.25 -22.37
CA ARG A 385 -26.30 8.27 -22.59
C ARG A 385 -26.66 8.80 -23.98
N VAL A 386 -25.82 8.49 -24.96
CA VAL A 386 -25.99 8.97 -26.35
C VAL A 386 -27.23 8.36 -26.98
N GLU A 387 -28.05 9.21 -27.60
CA GLU A 387 -29.25 8.80 -28.32
C GLU A 387 -28.94 8.59 -29.82
N PRO A 388 -29.74 7.81 -30.56
CA PRO A 388 -29.49 7.54 -31.98
C PRO A 388 -29.41 8.81 -32.85
N SER A 389 -30.12 9.87 -32.47
CA SER A 389 -30.09 11.17 -33.17
C SER A 389 -28.76 11.90 -33.09
N ASP A 390 -27.97 11.62 -32.06
CA ASP A 390 -26.69 12.29 -31.80
C ASP A 390 -25.54 11.66 -32.60
N VAL A 391 -25.75 10.43 -33.08
CA VAL A 391 -24.73 9.66 -33.79
C VAL A 391 -24.81 9.92 -35.29
N ARG A 392 -23.72 10.45 -35.85
CA ARG A 392 -23.58 10.57 -37.31
C ARG A 392 -23.52 9.17 -37.93
N LEU A 393 -24.36 8.92 -38.95
CA LEU A 393 -24.41 7.63 -39.69
C LEU A 393 -23.03 7.18 -40.21
N GLY A 394 -22.17 8.10 -40.63
CA GLY A 394 -20.80 7.77 -41.07
C GLY A 394 -19.91 7.22 -39.96
N VAL A 395 -20.17 7.60 -38.69
CA VAL A 395 -19.47 7.09 -37.51
C VAL A 395 -20.03 5.73 -37.12
N ALA A 396 -21.36 5.56 -37.06
CA ALA A 396 -21.97 4.25 -36.78
C ALA A 396 -21.48 3.16 -37.74
N ARG A 397 -21.29 3.52 -39.02
CA ARG A 397 -20.78 2.63 -40.08
C ARG A 397 -19.25 2.54 -40.17
N SER A 398 -18.51 3.12 -39.21
CA SER A 398 -17.05 3.03 -39.18
C SER A 398 -16.57 1.61 -38.87
N LEU A 399 -17.43 0.78 -38.27
CA LEU A 399 -17.23 -0.66 -38.11
C LEU A 399 -18.30 -1.42 -38.90
N PRO A 400 -17.97 -2.57 -39.52
CA PRO A 400 -18.98 -3.40 -40.15
C PRO A 400 -20.02 -3.88 -39.13
N ALA A 401 -21.31 -3.83 -39.51
CA ALA A 401 -22.43 -4.16 -38.60
C ALA A 401 -22.31 -5.55 -37.97
N HIS A 402 -21.83 -6.55 -38.71
CA HIS A 402 -21.62 -7.90 -38.18
C HIS A 402 -20.54 -7.96 -37.09
N VAL A 403 -19.50 -7.12 -37.17
CA VAL A 403 -18.44 -7.02 -36.15
C VAL A 403 -18.98 -6.31 -34.91
N ALA A 404 -19.67 -5.19 -35.12
CA ALA A 404 -20.30 -4.42 -34.05
C ALA A 404 -21.28 -5.28 -33.23
N ARG A 405 -22.13 -6.07 -33.91
CA ARG A 405 -23.05 -7.02 -33.25
C ARG A 405 -22.34 -8.19 -32.58
N LEU A 406 -21.31 -8.77 -33.21
CA LEU A 406 -20.54 -9.89 -32.63
C LEU A 406 -19.88 -9.51 -31.30
N TRP A 407 -19.34 -8.30 -31.23
CA TRP A 407 -18.65 -7.80 -30.04
C TRP A 407 -19.56 -6.99 -29.10
N GLY A 408 -20.85 -6.83 -29.44
CA GLY A 408 -21.82 -6.11 -28.61
C GLY A 408 -21.47 -4.64 -28.40
N VAL A 409 -20.96 -3.95 -29.43
CA VAL A 409 -20.53 -2.55 -29.35
C VAL A 409 -21.12 -1.71 -30.48
N VAL A 410 -21.36 -0.43 -30.21
CA VAL A 410 -21.84 0.54 -31.21
C VAL A 410 -20.91 1.76 -31.25
N PRO A 411 -20.31 2.10 -32.40
CA PRO A 411 -19.57 3.35 -32.55
C PRO A 411 -20.52 4.55 -32.51
N PHE A 412 -20.20 5.54 -31.69
CA PHE A 412 -21.07 6.71 -31.51
C PHE A 412 -20.38 8.06 -31.73
N GLY A 413 -19.04 8.11 -31.67
CA GLY A 413 -18.30 9.36 -31.86
C GLY A 413 -16.86 9.16 -32.30
N VAL A 414 -16.24 10.22 -32.83
CA VAL A 414 -14.80 10.30 -33.08
C VAL A 414 -14.28 11.61 -32.53
N GLU A 415 -13.34 11.55 -31.59
CA GLU A 415 -12.74 12.72 -30.92
C GLU A 415 -11.23 12.52 -30.78
N ASP A 416 -10.42 13.53 -31.12
CA ASP A 416 -8.95 13.51 -30.95
C ASP A 416 -8.26 12.25 -31.50
N GLY A 417 -8.71 11.73 -32.65
CA GLY A 417 -8.16 10.52 -33.25
C GLY A 417 -8.59 9.21 -32.58
N LYS A 418 -9.60 9.27 -31.70
CA LYS A 418 -10.15 8.13 -30.96
C LYS A 418 -11.57 7.81 -31.43
N LEU A 419 -11.85 6.54 -31.69
CA LEU A 419 -13.19 6.03 -31.95
C LEU A 419 -13.88 5.70 -30.61
N LEU A 420 -15.00 6.36 -30.33
CA LEU A 420 -15.78 6.15 -29.12
C LEU A 420 -16.78 5.01 -29.37
N LEU A 421 -16.70 3.97 -28.54
CA LEU A 421 -17.56 2.79 -28.61
C LEU A 421 -18.41 2.68 -27.36
N ALA A 422 -19.71 2.48 -27.51
CA ALA A 422 -20.62 2.14 -26.42
C ALA A 422 -20.77 0.61 -26.34
N GLY A 423 -20.81 0.05 -25.13
CA GLY A 423 -21.10 -1.37 -24.91
C GLY A 423 -21.69 -1.62 -23.53
N ALA A 424 -22.45 -2.72 -23.43
CA ALA A 424 -23.20 -3.08 -22.22
C ALA A 424 -22.40 -3.97 -21.26
N GLU A 425 -21.41 -4.69 -21.80
CA GLU A 425 -20.50 -5.56 -21.07
C GLU A 425 -19.10 -4.96 -21.06
N LEU A 426 -18.28 -5.36 -20.09
CA LEU A 426 -16.89 -4.91 -20.02
C LEU A 426 -16.10 -5.38 -21.25
N PRO A 427 -15.17 -4.56 -21.76
CA PRO A 427 -14.39 -4.93 -22.93
C PRO A 427 -13.53 -6.16 -22.62
N SER A 428 -13.73 -7.23 -23.40
CA SER A 428 -12.91 -8.42 -23.29
C SER A 428 -11.51 -8.17 -23.87
N PRO A 429 -10.45 -8.87 -23.39
CA PRO A 429 -9.08 -8.64 -23.87
C PRO A 429 -8.88 -8.82 -25.39
N GLY A 430 -9.78 -9.57 -26.05
CA GLY A 430 -9.75 -9.79 -27.50
C GLY A 430 -10.44 -8.71 -28.34
N LEU A 431 -11.19 -7.80 -27.71
CA LEU A 431 -11.99 -6.79 -28.41
C LEU A 431 -11.12 -5.79 -29.17
N GLU A 432 -10.13 -5.18 -28.50
CA GLU A 432 -9.28 -4.16 -29.13
C GLU A 432 -8.45 -4.72 -30.31
N PRO A 433 -7.76 -5.87 -30.18
CA PRO A 433 -7.07 -6.49 -31.32
C PRO A 433 -8.00 -6.81 -32.49
N ALA A 434 -9.22 -7.30 -32.23
CA ALA A 434 -10.18 -7.62 -33.27
C ALA A 434 -10.62 -6.37 -34.03
N LEU A 435 -10.96 -5.29 -33.32
CA LEU A 435 -11.42 -4.05 -33.92
C LEU A 435 -10.32 -3.27 -34.65
N LYS A 436 -9.05 -3.38 -34.23
CA LYS A 436 -7.89 -2.78 -34.94
C LYS A 436 -7.67 -3.30 -36.36
N HIS A 437 -8.30 -4.42 -36.75
CA HIS A 437 -8.31 -4.88 -38.15
C HIS A 437 -9.18 -4.00 -39.06
N PHE A 438 -10.16 -3.28 -38.48
CA PHE A 438 -11.15 -2.49 -39.21
C PHE A 438 -10.98 -0.98 -39.05
N THR A 439 -10.30 -0.53 -37.98
CA THR A 439 -10.03 0.89 -37.75
C THR A 439 -8.58 1.15 -37.37
N ARG A 440 -8.04 2.30 -37.82
CA ARG A 440 -6.73 2.83 -37.42
C ARG A 440 -6.81 3.78 -36.23
N LEU A 441 -8.03 4.17 -35.82
CA LEU A 441 -8.25 5.04 -34.68
C LEU A 441 -8.01 4.28 -33.37
N GLU A 442 -7.53 4.98 -32.35
CA GLU A 442 -7.48 4.42 -31.00
C GLU A 442 -8.90 4.20 -30.47
N ILE A 443 -9.13 3.10 -29.76
CA ILE A 443 -10.47 2.76 -29.28
C ILE A 443 -10.65 3.29 -27.86
N ARG A 444 -11.75 4.02 -27.63
CA ARG A 444 -12.17 4.44 -26.29
C ARG A 444 -13.54 3.85 -25.99
N PHE A 445 -13.59 3.02 -24.95
CA PHE A 445 -14.79 2.30 -24.56
C PHE A 445 -15.60 3.08 -23.51
N TYR A 446 -16.92 3.11 -23.70
CA TYR A 446 -17.90 3.69 -22.80
C TYR A 446 -18.94 2.63 -22.44
N LEU A 447 -19.30 2.56 -21.16
CA LEU A 447 -20.41 1.75 -20.69
C LEU A 447 -21.73 2.43 -21.04
N MET A 448 -22.73 1.64 -21.42
CA MET A 448 -24.11 2.07 -21.68
C MET A 448 -25.06 0.96 -21.24
N SER A 449 -26.24 1.32 -20.72
CA SER A 449 -27.24 0.33 -20.31
C SER A 449 -27.64 -0.61 -21.45
N SER A 450 -27.95 -1.86 -21.11
CA SER A 450 -28.27 -2.90 -22.10
C SER A 450 -29.50 -2.50 -22.91
N SER A 451 -30.52 -1.92 -22.25
CA SER A 451 -31.71 -1.40 -22.92
C SER A 451 -31.41 -0.30 -23.93
N ARG A 452 -30.61 0.71 -23.56
CA ARG A 452 -30.23 1.82 -24.46
C ARG A 452 -29.35 1.34 -25.60
N LEU A 453 -28.38 0.47 -25.32
CA LEU A 453 -27.50 -0.08 -26.35
C LEU A 453 -28.29 -0.88 -27.39
N HIS A 454 -29.31 -1.63 -26.97
CA HIS A 454 -30.20 -2.34 -27.88
C HIS A 454 -30.92 -1.39 -28.84
N VAL A 455 -31.53 -0.33 -28.32
CA VAL A 455 -32.19 0.71 -29.13
C VAL A 455 -31.21 1.37 -30.11
N LEU A 456 -30.00 1.69 -29.63
CA LEU A 456 -28.96 2.29 -30.45
C LEU A 456 -28.48 1.36 -31.57
N ALA A 457 -28.28 0.07 -31.25
CA ALA A 457 -27.85 -0.93 -32.21
C ALA A 457 -28.92 -1.21 -33.28
N GLU A 458 -30.20 -1.37 -32.89
CA GLU A 458 -31.29 -1.59 -33.85
C GLU A 458 -31.50 -0.41 -34.81
N THR A 459 -31.25 0.81 -34.33
CA THR A 459 -31.46 2.02 -35.15
C THR A 459 -30.29 2.27 -36.12
N LEU A 460 -29.06 1.92 -35.72
CA LEU A 460 -27.85 2.36 -36.42
C LEU A 460 -27.08 1.26 -37.17
N LEU A 461 -27.24 -0.02 -36.80
CA LEU A 461 -26.51 -1.18 -37.36
C LEU A 461 -27.42 -2.12 -38.14
#